data_AF-A0A257M466-F1
#
_entry.id   AF-A0A257M466-F1
#
_cell.length_a   1.000
_cell.length_b   1.000
_cell.length_c   1.000
_cell.angle_alpha   90.00
_cell.angle_beta   90.00
_cell.angle_gamma   90.00
#
_symmetry.space_group_name_H-M   'P 1'
#
loop_
_entity.id
_entity.type
_entity.pdbx_description
1 polymer ?
#
loop_
_entity_poly.entity_id
_entity_poly.type
_entity_poly.pdbx_seq_one_letter_code
_entity_poly.pdbx_strand_id
1 'polypeptide(L)'
;MKMALADGFDFPVGKPNADGYYTARGVRLSGAIHYGEDWNGRAGGDTDLGDPVYTCGDGVVVWAYNVRQGWGNVVIIRHAYRDPASGQVKFCDSLYGHLNEFKVKVGQVVKRGQLIGTIGSNFGMYPAHLHFEIRHNINTGMLRDNVPRDFTNWAVPKDFITKYRRLNREWGNVPVPIGTCPEYQGFKGL
;
A
#
# COMPACT_ATOMS: atom_id res chain seq x y z
N MET A 1 -6.15 -4.38 -18.00
CA MET A 1 -6.64 -2.99 -17.87
C MET A 1 -5.55 -2.02 -18.34
N LYS A 2 -5.87 -0.77 -18.71
CA LYS A 2 -4.88 0.26 -19.03
C LYS A 2 -5.04 1.46 -18.10
N MET A 3 -3.94 2.03 -17.60
CA MET A 3 -3.94 3.24 -16.76
C MET A 3 -2.66 4.06 -16.95
N ALA A 4 -2.66 5.31 -16.48
CA ALA A 4 -1.49 6.17 -16.51
C ALA A 4 -0.37 5.64 -15.61
N LEU A 5 0.88 5.95 -15.97
CA LEU A 5 2.02 5.72 -15.08
C LEU A 5 1.98 6.68 -13.89
N ALA A 6 2.40 6.20 -12.72
CA ALA A 6 2.67 7.04 -11.58
C ALA A 6 3.88 7.94 -11.87
N ASP A 7 3.69 9.24 -11.65
CA ASP A 7 4.73 10.28 -11.76
C ASP A 7 5.44 10.55 -10.43
N GLY A 8 5.22 9.68 -9.44
CA GLY A 8 5.90 9.69 -8.16
C GLY A 8 5.09 8.98 -7.08
N PHE A 9 5.65 8.95 -5.87
CA PHE A 9 5.01 8.35 -4.70
C PHE A 9 5.10 9.24 -3.48
N ASP A 10 3.99 9.38 -2.76
CA ASP A 10 3.85 10.15 -1.52
C ASP A 10 3.61 9.26 -0.30
N PHE A 11 3.83 9.80 0.90
CA PHE A 11 3.49 9.08 2.12
C PHE A 11 1.97 8.96 2.28
N PRO A 12 1.47 7.81 2.75
CA PRO A 12 0.04 7.52 2.77
C PRO A 12 -0.71 8.19 3.93
N VAL A 13 0.01 8.75 4.90
CA VAL A 13 -0.49 9.53 6.04
C VAL A 13 0.27 10.84 6.09
N GLY A 14 -0.31 11.90 6.68
CA GLY A 14 0.32 13.22 6.74
C GLY A 14 0.85 13.70 5.38
N LYS A 15 0.13 13.35 4.30
CA LYS A 15 0.63 13.51 2.94
C LYS A 15 1.00 14.99 2.67
N PRO A 16 2.02 15.25 1.83
CA PRO A 16 2.79 14.24 1.11
C PRO A 16 3.99 13.72 1.93
N ASN A 17 4.33 14.34 3.06
CA ASN A 17 5.62 14.18 3.74
C ASN A 17 5.58 13.34 5.04
N ALA A 18 4.44 12.72 5.36
CA ALA A 18 4.20 12.10 6.67
C ALA A 18 4.24 13.10 7.83
N ASP A 19 3.79 14.33 7.58
CA ASP A 19 3.74 15.39 8.58
C ASP A 19 2.84 14.96 9.75
N GLY A 20 3.38 14.99 10.96
CA GLY A 20 2.67 14.53 12.17
C GLY A 20 2.75 13.02 12.45
N TYR A 21 3.44 12.23 11.61
CA TYR A 21 3.55 10.78 11.79
C TYR A 21 4.99 10.31 11.97
N TYR A 22 5.15 9.08 12.45
CA TYR A 22 6.41 8.36 12.51
C TYR A 22 6.20 6.86 12.28
N THR A 23 7.28 6.16 11.93
CA THR A 23 7.28 4.70 11.83
C THR A 23 7.49 4.08 13.21
N ALA A 24 6.47 3.49 13.81
CA ALA A 24 6.57 2.80 15.10
C ALA A 24 7.22 1.41 14.96
N ARG A 25 7.02 0.75 13.80
CA ARG A 25 7.64 -0.54 13.49
C ARG A 25 8.06 -0.57 12.02
N GLY A 26 9.31 -0.93 11.75
CA GLY A 26 9.85 -1.07 10.40
C GLY A 26 9.76 -2.50 9.85
N VAL A 27 10.18 -2.66 8.59
CA VAL A 27 10.25 -3.96 7.91
C VAL A 27 11.29 -4.87 8.60
N ARG A 28 10.90 -6.12 8.84
CA ARG A 28 11.75 -7.21 9.34
C ARG A 28 11.38 -8.49 8.62
N LEU A 29 12.26 -9.01 7.76
CA LEU A 29 11.96 -10.22 6.98
C LEU A 29 12.48 -11.52 7.62
N SER A 30 13.13 -11.41 8.78
CA SER A 30 13.56 -12.53 9.62
C SER A 30 13.22 -12.27 11.10
N GLY A 31 13.14 -13.33 11.91
CA GLY A 31 12.80 -13.23 13.33
C GLY A 31 11.35 -12.80 13.58
N ALA A 32 11.14 -11.67 14.27
CA ALA A 32 9.81 -11.07 14.49
C ALA A 32 9.29 -10.38 13.22
N ILE A 33 8.84 -11.20 12.27
CA ILE A 33 8.48 -10.83 10.90
C ILE A 33 7.53 -9.64 10.87
N HIS A 34 7.81 -8.73 9.95
CA HIS A 34 6.99 -7.56 9.64
C HIS A 34 7.26 -7.14 8.19
N TYR A 35 6.27 -7.30 7.32
CA TYR A 35 6.44 -7.12 5.87
C TYR A 35 6.36 -5.65 5.42
N GLY A 36 5.97 -4.76 6.33
CA GLY A 36 5.76 -3.34 6.07
C GLY A 36 6.21 -2.45 7.20
N GLU A 37 5.63 -1.28 7.23
CA GLU A 37 5.81 -0.27 8.26
C GLU A 37 4.48 -0.02 8.97
N ASP A 38 4.54 0.08 10.30
CA ASP A 38 3.43 0.58 11.10
C ASP A 38 3.65 2.07 11.34
N TRP A 39 2.69 2.88 10.91
CA TRP A 39 2.71 4.33 10.99
C TRP A 39 1.72 4.83 12.04
N ASN A 40 2.23 5.66 12.95
CA ASN A 40 1.47 6.22 14.06
C ASN A 40 1.55 7.75 14.08
N GLY A 41 0.47 8.39 14.54
CA GLY A 41 0.43 9.81 14.85
C GLY A 41 1.31 10.15 16.06
N ARG A 42 1.98 11.30 16.02
CA ARG A 42 2.90 11.75 17.08
C ARG A 42 2.22 12.21 18.38
N ALA A 43 0.91 12.43 18.35
CA ALA A 43 0.15 12.84 19.54
C ALA A 43 -0.01 11.69 20.56
N GLY A 44 0.25 10.43 20.15
CA GLY A 44 0.27 9.26 21.04
C GLY A 44 -1.10 8.68 21.34
N GLY A 45 -1.14 7.47 21.92
CA GLY A 45 -2.38 6.71 22.11
C GLY A 45 -3.07 6.41 20.78
N ASP A 46 -4.41 6.37 20.79
CA ASP A 46 -5.24 6.17 19.59
C ASP A 46 -5.68 7.52 18.96
N THR A 47 -4.90 8.59 19.13
CA THR A 47 -5.25 9.92 18.62
C THR A 47 -5.26 10.01 17.09
N ASP A 48 -4.63 9.05 16.42
CA ASP A 48 -4.63 8.88 14.97
C ASP A 48 -5.75 7.97 14.46
N LEU A 49 -6.61 7.44 15.34
CA LEU A 49 -7.79 6.69 14.91
C LEU A 49 -8.71 7.57 14.06
N GLY A 50 -9.03 7.11 12.84
CA GLY A 50 -9.87 7.87 11.91
C GLY A 50 -9.12 8.89 11.06
N ASP A 51 -7.81 9.05 11.26
CA ASP A 51 -6.99 9.92 10.42
C ASP A 51 -7.00 9.46 8.95
N PRO A 52 -6.89 10.40 8.00
CA PRO A 52 -7.04 10.09 6.59
C PRO A 52 -5.85 9.29 6.04
N VAL A 53 -6.17 8.22 5.29
CA VAL A 53 -5.19 7.41 4.56
C VAL A 53 -5.37 7.64 3.06
N TYR A 54 -4.27 7.91 2.39
CA TYR A 54 -4.20 8.27 0.98
C TYR A 54 -3.42 7.23 0.19
N THR A 55 -3.75 7.05 -1.09
CA THR A 55 -2.90 6.23 -1.97
C THR A 55 -1.56 6.93 -2.22
N CYS A 56 -0.47 6.16 -2.13
CA CYS A 56 0.86 6.69 -2.32
C CYS A 56 1.14 7.11 -3.78
N GLY A 57 0.48 6.54 -4.78
CA GLY A 57 0.72 6.85 -6.19
C GLY A 57 -0.52 6.64 -7.05
N ASP A 58 -0.47 7.05 -8.32
CA ASP A 58 -1.50 6.69 -9.29
C ASP A 58 -1.57 5.17 -9.42
N GLY A 59 -2.78 4.62 -9.51
CA GLY A 59 -2.94 3.17 -9.54
C GLY A 59 -4.36 2.69 -9.79
N VAL A 60 -4.53 1.38 -9.65
CA VAL A 60 -5.83 0.71 -9.65
C VAL A 60 -5.98 -0.14 -8.39
N VAL A 61 -7.15 -0.06 -7.76
CA VAL A 61 -7.50 -0.89 -6.61
C VAL A 61 -7.69 -2.33 -7.07
N VAL A 62 -6.79 -3.22 -6.64
CA VAL A 62 -6.84 -4.67 -6.95
C VAL A 62 -7.46 -5.48 -5.81
N TRP A 63 -7.59 -4.89 -4.62
CA TRP A 63 -8.22 -5.48 -3.44
C TRP A 63 -8.85 -4.39 -2.56
N ALA A 64 -10.08 -4.61 -2.08
CA ALA A 64 -10.73 -3.73 -1.11
C ALA A 64 -11.81 -4.52 -0.35
N TYR A 65 -11.41 -5.16 0.76
CA TYR A 65 -12.28 -6.05 1.52
C TYR A 65 -11.99 -5.99 3.03
N ASN A 66 -12.97 -6.38 3.83
CA ASN A 66 -12.77 -6.67 5.25
C ASN A 66 -12.26 -8.11 5.39
N VAL A 67 -10.97 -8.26 5.62
CA VAL A 67 -10.27 -9.54 5.76
C VAL A 67 -10.36 -10.08 7.18
N ARG A 68 -10.87 -9.27 8.13
CA ARG A 68 -11.04 -9.64 9.55
C ARG A 68 -9.71 -10.10 10.17
N GLN A 69 -9.69 -11.24 10.87
CA GLN A 69 -8.58 -11.86 11.59
C GLN A 69 -7.18 -11.30 11.27
N GLY A 70 -6.62 -10.51 12.19
CA GLY A 70 -5.25 -9.99 12.04
C GLY A 70 -5.08 -8.84 11.07
N TRP A 71 -6.07 -8.50 10.25
CA TRP A 71 -5.95 -7.51 9.17
C TRP A 71 -6.97 -6.38 9.25
N GLY A 72 -8.23 -6.68 9.55
CA GLY A 72 -9.34 -5.74 9.46
C GLY A 72 -9.66 -5.39 8.01
N ASN A 73 -9.95 -4.13 7.75
CA ASN A 73 -10.14 -3.64 6.39
C ASN A 73 -8.79 -3.48 5.68
N VAL A 74 -8.71 -4.00 4.46
CA VAL A 74 -7.49 -3.98 3.65
C VAL A 74 -7.80 -3.44 2.26
N VAL A 75 -6.96 -2.52 1.81
CA VAL A 75 -6.89 -2.06 0.43
C VAL A 75 -5.54 -2.44 -0.16
N ILE A 76 -5.52 -2.95 -1.39
CA ILE A 76 -4.29 -3.13 -2.18
C ILE A 76 -4.44 -2.37 -3.49
N ILE A 77 -3.47 -1.53 -3.81
CA ILE A 77 -3.44 -0.73 -5.02
C ILE A 77 -2.22 -1.11 -5.84
N ARG A 78 -2.46 -1.44 -7.11
CA ARG A 78 -1.41 -1.70 -8.08
C ARG A 78 -0.98 -0.42 -8.74
N HIS A 79 0.33 -0.22 -8.82
CA HIS A 79 0.97 0.91 -9.47
C HIS A 79 1.77 0.43 -10.67
N ALA A 80 1.84 1.27 -11.69
CA ALA A 80 2.75 1.12 -12.82
C ALA A 80 3.60 2.39 -12.88
N TYR A 81 4.93 2.26 -12.95
CA TYR A 81 5.83 3.41 -12.94
C TYR A 81 7.06 3.12 -13.79
N ARG A 82 7.67 4.16 -14.38
CA ARG A 82 8.93 4.00 -15.11
C ARG A 82 10.09 4.04 -14.13
N ASP A 83 10.87 2.97 -14.08
CA ASP A 83 12.10 2.94 -13.32
C ASP A 83 13.16 3.79 -14.04
N PRO A 84 13.70 4.86 -13.41
CA PRO A 84 14.62 5.76 -14.07
C PRO A 84 15.98 5.10 -14.34
N ALA A 85 16.32 4.05 -13.60
CA ALA A 85 17.57 3.32 -13.79
C ALA A 85 17.52 2.39 -15.02
N SER A 86 16.46 1.60 -15.18
CA SER A 86 16.35 0.66 -16.30
C SER A 86 15.59 1.21 -17.51
N GLY A 87 14.85 2.31 -17.35
CA GLY A 87 13.91 2.83 -18.34
C GLY A 87 12.67 1.95 -18.55
N GLN A 88 12.52 0.84 -17.82
CA GLN A 88 11.40 -0.09 -17.98
C GLN A 88 10.21 0.31 -17.13
N VAL A 89 9.00 -0.04 -17.60
CA VAL A 89 7.79 0.02 -16.78
C VAL A 89 7.85 -1.12 -15.76
N LYS A 90 7.84 -0.77 -14.48
CA LYS A 90 7.75 -1.69 -13.35
C LYS A 90 6.39 -1.60 -12.71
N PHE A 91 6.03 -2.67 -11.99
CA PHE A 91 4.81 -2.76 -11.23
C PHE A 91 5.13 -3.01 -9.76
N CYS A 92 4.32 -2.44 -8.88
CA CYS A 92 4.33 -2.77 -7.46
C CYS A 92 2.91 -2.69 -6.92
N ASP A 93 2.67 -3.41 -5.83
CA ASP A 93 1.44 -3.30 -5.05
C ASP A 93 1.74 -2.56 -3.75
N SER A 94 0.90 -1.60 -3.39
CA SER A 94 0.88 -1.01 -2.05
C SER A 94 -0.29 -1.57 -1.26
N LEU A 95 -0.05 -2.05 -0.04
CA LEU A 95 -1.07 -2.54 0.87
C LEU A 95 -1.29 -1.55 2.00
N TYR A 96 -2.56 -1.30 2.32
CA TYR A 96 -3.03 -0.46 3.42
C TYR A 96 -3.93 -1.33 4.32
N GLY A 97 -3.39 -1.72 5.48
CA GLY A 97 -4.04 -2.61 6.44
C GLY A 97 -4.56 -1.89 7.67
N HIS A 98 -5.35 -2.61 8.46
CA HIS A 98 -5.96 -2.14 9.71
C HIS A 98 -6.87 -0.92 9.57
N LEU A 99 -7.36 -0.63 8.36
CA LEU A 99 -8.19 0.54 8.12
C LEU A 99 -9.49 0.47 8.96
N ASN A 100 -9.95 1.62 9.44
CA ASN A 100 -11.27 1.70 10.09
C ASN A 100 -12.39 1.62 9.04
N GLU A 101 -12.17 2.26 7.90
CA GLU A 101 -13.01 2.17 6.70
C GLU A 101 -12.15 2.32 5.44
N PHE A 102 -12.64 1.81 4.31
CA PHE A 102 -12.14 2.14 2.97
C PHE A 102 -13.21 2.88 2.17
N LYS A 103 -12.77 3.82 1.33
CA LYS A 103 -13.62 4.69 0.51
C LYS A 103 -13.48 4.39 -0.99
N VAL A 104 -12.93 3.23 -1.32
CA VAL A 104 -12.67 2.79 -2.69
C VAL A 104 -13.15 1.35 -2.90
N LYS A 105 -13.30 0.94 -4.17
CA LYS A 105 -13.73 -0.40 -4.56
C LYS A 105 -12.78 -1.03 -5.57
N VAL A 106 -12.77 -2.37 -5.61
CA VAL A 106 -12.01 -3.15 -6.59
C VAL A 106 -12.31 -2.65 -8.02
N GLY A 107 -11.25 -2.47 -8.83
CA GLY A 107 -11.34 -1.92 -10.19
C GLY A 107 -11.29 -0.40 -10.30
N GLN A 108 -11.39 0.34 -9.19
CA GLN A 108 -11.32 1.79 -9.21
C GLN A 108 -9.91 2.29 -9.54
N VAL A 109 -9.79 3.17 -10.53
CA VAL A 109 -8.56 3.95 -10.76
C VAL A 109 -8.48 5.07 -9.74
N VAL A 110 -7.31 5.23 -9.14
CA VAL A 110 -7.04 6.24 -8.11
C VAL A 110 -5.86 7.11 -8.51
N LYS A 111 -5.83 8.34 -8.01
CA LYS A 111 -4.74 9.30 -8.22
C LYS A 111 -3.88 9.44 -6.98
N ARG A 112 -2.59 9.70 -7.14
CA ARG A 112 -1.65 9.97 -6.04
C ARG A 112 -2.24 10.99 -5.07
N GLY A 113 -2.24 10.64 -3.78
CA GLY A 113 -2.81 11.48 -2.73
C GLY A 113 -4.34 11.45 -2.67
N GLN A 114 -5.04 10.65 -3.45
CA GLN A 114 -6.48 10.46 -3.28
C GLN A 114 -6.77 9.75 -1.95
N LEU A 115 -7.79 10.20 -1.23
CA LEU A 115 -8.27 9.57 0.01
C LEU A 115 -8.83 8.18 -0.32
N ILE A 116 -8.36 7.16 0.38
CA ILE A 116 -8.77 5.76 0.17
C ILE A 116 -9.39 5.11 1.40
N GLY A 117 -9.27 5.73 2.57
CA GLY A 117 -9.78 5.19 3.82
C GLY A 117 -9.29 6.00 5.00
N THR A 118 -9.39 5.43 6.19
CA THR A 118 -8.88 6.02 7.43
C THR A 118 -8.14 5.00 8.29
N ILE A 119 -7.22 5.48 9.12
CA ILE A 119 -6.52 4.67 10.11
C ILE A 119 -7.54 3.99 11.03
N GLY A 120 -7.23 2.75 11.42
CA GLY A 120 -8.03 1.97 12.33
C GLY A 120 -7.20 1.13 13.29
N SER A 121 -7.90 0.27 14.02
CA SER A 121 -7.37 -0.56 15.11
C SER A 121 -7.62 -2.05 14.90
N ASN A 122 -8.09 -2.44 13.70
CA ASN A 122 -8.66 -3.76 13.42
C ASN A 122 -9.71 -4.14 14.49
N PHE A 123 -10.74 -3.31 14.65
CA PHE A 123 -11.81 -3.50 15.63
C PHE A 123 -11.31 -3.62 17.08
N GLY A 124 -10.29 -2.82 17.45
CA GLY A 124 -9.73 -2.78 18.80
C GLY A 124 -8.70 -3.87 19.11
N MET A 125 -8.31 -4.67 18.12
CA MET A 125 -7.29 -5.71 18.31
C MET A 125 -5.86 -5.14 18.45
N TYR A 126 -5.64 -3.94 17.91
CA TYR A 126 -4.38 -3.21 17.99
C TYR A 126 -4.62 -1.76 18.43
N PRO A 127 -3.65 -1.09 19.05
CA PRO A 127 -3.62 0.37 19.06
C PRO A 127 -3.75 0.91 17.62
N ALA A 128 -4.37 2.07 17.45
CA ALA A 128 -4.57 2.65 16.13
C ALA A 128 -3.23 2.88 15.43
N HIS A 129 -3.14 2.43 14.17
CA HIS A 129 -2.00 2.66 13.28
C HIS A 129 -2.37 2.27 11.84
N LEU A 130 -1.62 2.79 10.87
CA LEU A 130 -1.65 2.26 9.51
C LEU A 130 -0.55 1.21 9.35
N HIS A 131 -0.93 -0.01 8.97
CA HIS A 131 0.03 -0.99 8.43
C HIS A 131 0.19 -0.78 6.92
N PHE A 132 1.40 -0.44 6.48
CA PHE A 132 1.68 -0.07 5.10
C PHE A 132 2.81 -0.93 4.51
N GLU A 133 2.54 -1.61 3.40
CA GLU A 133 3.54 -2.41 2.69
C GLU A 133 3.72 -1.92 1.25
N ILE A 134 4.92 -2.09 0.70
CA ILE A 134 5.18 -1.99 -0.74
C ILE A 134 5.80 -3.31 -1.21
N ARG A 135 5.23 -3.87 -2.27
CA ARG A 135 5.53 -5.21 -2.77
C ARG A 135 5.94 -5.14 -4.23
N HIS A 136 7.10 -5.71 -4.54
CA HIS A 136 7.56 -5.89 -5.91
C HIS A 136 6.85 -7.07 -6.60
N ASN A 137 6.47 -8.08 -5.82
CA ASN A 137 5.76 -9.25 -6.34
C ASN A 137 4.24 -9.03 -6.36
N ILE A 138 3.73 -8.76 -7.56
CA ILE A 138 2.30 -8.53 -7.83
C ILE A 138 1.44 -9.80 -7.77
N ASN A 139 2.03 -10.97 -7.54
CA ASN A 139 1.31 -12.23 -7.34
C ASN A 139 1.07 -12.55 -5.85
N THR A 140 1.46 -11.65 -4.95
CA THR A 140 1.39 -11.90 -3.50
C THR A 140 -0.07 -11.91 -2.99
N GLY A 141 -0.87 -10.89 -3.36
CA GLY A 141 -2.22 -10.71 -2.81
C GLY A 141 -2.24 -10.80 -1.27
N MET A 142 -3.23 -11.45 -0.67
CA MET A 142 -3.24 -11.66 0.79
C MET A 142 -2.42 -12.89 1.26
N LEU A 143 -1.87 -13.71 0.35
CA LEU A 143 -1.14 -14.95 0.67
C LEU A 143 0.37 -14.70 0.88
N ARG A 144 0.73 -13.72 1.69
CA ARG A 144 2.13 -13.31 1.89
C ARG A 144 3.04 -14.40 2.47
N ASP A 145 2.48 -15.35 3.22
CA ASP A 145 3.27 -16.40 3.89
C ASP A 145 3.84 -17.46 2.93
N ASN A 146 3.31 -17.53 1.70
CA ASN A 146 3.81 -18.41 0.64
C ASN A 146 4.87 -17.74 -0.24
N VAL A 147 5.20 -16.47 0.02
CA VAL A 147 6.15 -15.69 -0.79
C VAL A 147 7.48 -15.59 -0.04
N PRO A 148 8.63 -15.80 -0.71
CA PRO A 148 9.93 -15.61 -0.08
C PRO A 148 10.07 -14.26 0.62
N ARG A 149 10.59 -14.32 1.85
CA ARG A 149 10.73 -13.17 2.76
C ARG A 149 12.05 -12.47 2.51
N ASP A 150 12.16 -11.84 1.36
CA ASP A 150 13.36 -11.11 0.95
C ASP A 150 13.02 -9.82 0.20
N PHE A 151 14.03 -8.97 0.01
CA PHE A 151 13.87 -7.68 -0.65
C PHE A 151 13.69 -7.76 -2.17
N THR A 152 13.63 -8.97 -2.74
CA THR A 152 13.20 -9.14 -4.13
C THR A 152 11.68 -9.08 -4.25
N ASN A 153 10.96 -9.41 -3.17
CA ASN A 153 9.50 -9.39 -3.10
C ASN A 153 8.96 -8.16 -2.35
N TRP A 154 9.72 -7.67 -1.37
CA TRP A 154 9.31 -6.63 -0.43
C TRP A 154 10.22 -5.40 -0.53
N ALA A 155 9.66 -4.21 -0.38
CA ALA A 155 10.43 -2.98 -0.24
C ALA A 155 10.34 -2.45 1.19
N VAL A 156 11.35 -1.71 1.63
CA VAL A 156 11.19 -0.76 2.75
C VAL A 156 10.40 0.43 2.22
N PRO A 157 9.16 0.68 2.68
CA PRO A 157 8.28 1.69 2.08
C PRO A 157 8.86 3.11 2.06
N LYS A 158 9.50 3.56 3.14
CA LYS A 158 10.19 4.88 3.16
C LYS A 158 11.26 5.00 2.09
N ASP A 159 12.08 3.97 1.92
CA ASP A 159 13.18 3.98 0.96
C ASP A 159 12.63 3.98 -0.48
N PHE A 160 11.59 3.17 -0.73
CA PHE A 160 10.91 3.15 -2.02
C PHE A 160 10.29 4.52 -2.36
N ILE A 161 9.52 5.10 -1.43
CA ILE A 161 8.88 6.41 -1.63
C ILE A 161 9.93 7.48 -1.85
N THR A 162 11.03 7.48 -1.09
CA THR A 162 12.12 8.45 -1.25
C THR A 162 12.79 8.31 -2.61
N LYS A 163 13.10 7.08 -3.03
CA LYS A 163 13.73 6.78 -4.32
C LYS A 163 12.85 7.18 -5.51
N TYR A 164 11.54 6.93 -5.41
CA TYR A 164 10.58 7.17 -6.49
C TYR A 164 9.68 8.37 -6.23
N ARG A 165 10.12 9.33 -5.41
CA ARG A 165 9.31 10.47 -4.96
C ARG A 165 8.82 11.34 -6.12
N ARG A 166 9.69 11.53 -7.11
CA ARG A 166 9.43 12.29 -8.32
C ARG A 166 9.91 11.46 -9.51
N LEU A 167 9.00 11.17 -10.42
CA LEU A 167 9.28 10.53 -11.69
C LEU A 167 8.84 11.46 -12.81
N ASN A 168 9.35 11.20 -14.01
CA ASN A 168 8.92 11.96 -15.17
C ASN A 168 7.45 11.65 -15.44
N ARG A 169 6.65 12.71 -15.61
CA ARG A 169 5.28 12.55 -16.06
C ARG A 169 5.29 12.09 -17.50
N GLU A 170 4.61 10.98 -17.77
CA GLU A 170 4.45 10.43 -19.10
C GLU A 170 3.00 10.47 -19.52
N TRP A 171 2.78 10.81 -20.79
CA TRP A 171 1.45 10.89 -21.38
C TRP A 171 1.12 9.57 -22.05
N GLY A 172 -0.01 8.97 -21.66
CA GLY A 172 -0.50 7.71 -22.20
C GLY A 172 -0.76 6.66 -21.13
N ASN A 173 -1.50 5.63 -21.50
CA ASN A 173 -1.85 4.53 -20.61
C ASN A 173 -1.06 3.27 -20.97
N VAL A 174 -0.52 2.59 -19.95
CA VAL A 174 0.18 1.32 -20.10
C VAL A 174 -0.74 0.15 -19.73
N PRO A 175 -0.56 -1.04 -20.34
CA PRO A 175 -1.22 -2.24 -19.86
C PRO A 175 -0.72 -2.59 -18.45
N VAL A 176 -1.67 -2.86 -17.56
CA VAL A 176 -1.39 -3.26 -16.18
C VAL A 176 -1.88 -4.70 -16.00
N PRO A 177 -1.02 -5.61 -15.54
CA PRO A 177 -1.42 -6.95 -15.16
C PRO A 177 -2.52 -6.87 -14.10
N ILE A 178 -3.59 -7.62 -14.29
CA ILE A 178 -4.72 -7.78 -13.37
C ILE A 178 -5.05 -9.28 -13.31
N GLY A 179 -5.76 -9.73 -12.29
CA GLY A 179 -6.05 -11.14 -12.04
C GLY A 179 -4.87 -11.93 -11.46
N THR A 180 -3.84 -11.24 -10.96
CA THR A 180 -2.64 -11.88 -10.43
C THR A 180 -2.70 -12.13 -8.93
N CYS A 181 -3.59 -11.45 -8.22
CA CYS A 181 -3.79 -11.65 -6.79
C CYS A 181 -4.52 -12.99 -6.57
N PRO A 182 -3.92 -13.94 -5.83
CA PRO A 182 -4.60 -15.19 -5.49
C PRO A 182 -5.88 -14.94 -4.70
N GLU A 183 -6.85 -15.86 -4.84
CA GLU A 183 -8.03 -15.88 -4.00
C GLU A 183 -7.64 -16.07 -2.53
N TYR A 184 -8.29 -15.35 -1.62
CA TYR A 184 -8.04 -15.44 -0.19
C TYR A 184 -9.36 -15.44 0.57
N GLN A 185 -9.65 -16.54 1.27
CA GLN A 185 -10.87 -16.70 2.08
C GLN A 185 -12.17 -16.37 1.32
N GLY A 186 -12.25 -16.74 0.04
CA GLY A 186 -13.41 -16.46 -0.83
C GLY A 186 -13.42 -15.06 -1.46
N PHE A 187 -12.52 -14.17 -1.06
CA PHE A 187 -12.34 -12.87 -1.70
C PHE A 187 -11.42 -12.99 -2.92
N LYS A 188 -11.84 -12.37 -4.03
CA LYS A 188 -11.10 -12.35 -5.29
C LYS A 188 -10.58 -10.95 -5.57
N GLY A 189 -9.32 -10.87 -6.01
CA GLY A 189 -8.76 -9.62 -6.54
C GLY A 189 -9.38 -9.25 -7.89
N LEU A 190 -9.07 -8.04 -8.35
CA LEU A 190 -9.32 -7.59 -9.74
C LEU A 190 -8.52 -8.44 -10.72
#